data_AF-A0A8S3WWZ5-F1
#
_entry.id   AF-A0A8S3WWZ5-F1
#
_cell.length_a   1.000
_cell.length_b   1.000
_cell.length_c   1.000
_cell.angle_alpha   90.00
_cell.angle_beta   90.00
_cell.angle_gamma   90.00
#
_symmetry.space_group_name_H-M   'P 1'
#
loop_
_entity.id
_entity.type
_entity.pdbx_description
1 polymer ?
#
loop_
_entity_poly.entity_id
_entity_poly.type
_entity_poly.pdbx_seq_one_letter_code
_entity_poly.pdbx_strand_id
1 'polypeptide(L)'
;MSAGSSRTRQAASAAGEVRRMRWTRDMNANALRGYYRAKGEETAGIAYRARMHCFFAELEPSIRVTEQNLADRVRYIMRSKIFDDAELERLRREAIPSSNELATAVDEAPQATDQLPRVKAAMDLPVVGDSNDDEMVSHELEQMRSILEEAILETRSMPLENRPRLTPRIPLSKQNWAIVRALNPMLVTYLEASRDLFETDSVLFGTTMAACRIIDAKLPMAGRATRQSSAIPAWRKRIEDRIAKARALIGRLISFRSGNNRPWIVRTVRMAFAGTNISLSQPDIIQKLRSA
;
A
#
# COMPACT_ATOMS: atom_id res chain seq x y z
N MET A 1 -58.77 23.85 39.03
CA MET A 1 -58.32 23.33 37.72
C MET A 1 -57.85 24.51 36.88
N SER A 2 -56.54 24.71 36.72
CA SER A 2 -55.99 25.61 35.70
C SER A 2 -54.60 25.07 35.36
N ALA A 3 -54.50 24.48 34.17
CA ALA A 3 -53.37 23.71 33.71
C ALA A 3 -52.26 24.61 33.17
N GLY A 4 -51.02 24.17 33.40
CA GLY A 4 -49.80 24.93 33.22
C GLY A 4 -49.44 25.23 31.76
N SER A 5 -48.80 26.37 31.61
CA SER A 5 -48.19 26.87 30.39
C SER A 5 -46.87 26.17 30.14
N SER A 6 -46.77 25.40 29.05
CA SER A 6 -45.53 24.80 28.56
C SER A 6 -45.23 25.35 27.17
N ARG A 7 -44.33 26.33 27.13
CA ARG A 7 -43.66 26.81 25.91
C ARG A 7 -42.81 25.67 25.32
N THR A 8 -43.25 25.08 24.21
CA THR A 8 -42.36 24.23 23.39
C THR A 8 -41.55 25.14 22.47
N ARG A 9 -40.30 25.41 22.85
CA ARG A 9 -39.26 25.90 21.93
C ARG A 9 -39.03 24.82 20.86
N GLN A 10 -39.56 25.01 19.66
CA GLN A 10 -39.06 24.31 18.49
C GLN A 10 -37.70 24.91 18.13
N ALA A 11 -36.64 24.14 18.37
CA ALA A 11 -35.34 24.39 17.77
C ALA A 11 -35.40 23.88 16.32
N ALA A 12 -35.30 24.81 15.36
CA ALA A 12 -35.09 24.48 13.96
C ALA A 12 -33.72 23.83 13.81
N SER A 13 -33.70 22.53 13.47
CA SER A 13 -32.49 21.84 13.03
C SER A 13 -32.20 22.25 11.58
N ALA A 14 -31.41 23.30 11.42
CA ALA A 14 -30.74 23.63 10.16
C ALA A 14 -29.49 22.76 10.00
N ALA A 15 -29.69 21.46 9.77
CA ALA A 15 -28.65 20.55 9.32
C ALA A 15 -29.31 19.57 8.35
N GLY A 16 -29.17 19.84 7.05
CA GLY A 16 -29.67 18.93 6.02
C GLY A 16 -29.00 17.58 6.18
N GLU A 17 -29.76 16.57 6.63
CA GLU A 17 -29.32 15.19 6.58
C GLU A 17 -29.05 14.82 5.13
N VAL A 18 -27.78 14.74 4.75
CA VAL A 18 -27.37 14.13 3.49
C VAL A 18 -27.62 12.63 3.63
N ARG A 19 -28.87 12.21 3.36
CA ARG A 19 -29.26 10.81 3.34
C ARG A 19 -28.44 10.12 2.26
N ARG A 20 -27.58 9.18 2.66
CA ARG A 20 -26.78 8.38 1.72
C ARG A 20 -27.72 7.67 0.75
N MET A 21 -27.48 7.88 -0.54
CA MET A 21 -28.27 7.26 -1.60
C MET A 21 -28.20 5.73 -1.49
N ARG A 22 -29.37 5.07 -1.50
CA ARG A 22 -29.46 3.61 -1.56
C ARG A 22 -29.37 3.17 -3.01
N TRP A 23 -28.32 2.42 -3.34
CA TRP A 23 -28.13 1.85 -4.67
C TRP A 23 -29.04 0.62 -4.87
N THR A 24 -29.90 0.65 -5.88
CA THR A 24 -30.73 -0.50 -6.28
C THR A 24 -29.94 -1.45 -7.18
N ARG A 25 -30.50 -2.64 -7.44
CA ARG A 25 -29.87 -3.63 -8.34
C ARG A 25 -29.79 -3.10 -9.78
N ASP A 26 -30.83 -2.42 -10.25
CA ASP A 26 -30.88 -1.87 -11.61
C ASP A 26 -29.88 -0.73 -11.80
N MET A 27 -29.74 0.16 -10.81
CA MET A 27 -28.69 1.19 -10.82
C MET A 27 -27.28 0.58 -10.87
N ASN A 28 -27.05 -0.54 -10.19
CA ASN A 28 -25.77 -1.24 -10.24
C ASN A 28 -25.53 -1.88 -11.62
N ALA A 29 -26.59 -2.39 -12.26
CA ALA A 29 -26.51 -2.92 -13.62
C ALA A 29 -26.19 -1.80 -14.63
N ASN A 30 -26.84 -0.64 -14.53
CA ASN A 30 -26.57 0.53 -15.37
C ASN A 30 -25.16 1.09 -15.15
N ALA A 31 -24.66 1.09 -13.90
CA ALA A 31 -23.27 1.45 -13.60
C ALA A 31 -22.26 0.49 -14.27
N LEU A 32 -22.55 -0.82 -14.29
CA LEU A 32 -21.72 -1.80 -14.99
C LEU A 32 -21.82 -1.67 -16.52
N ARG A 33 -23.00 -1.37 -17.08
CA ARG A 33 -23.17 -1.10 -18.53
C ARG A 33 -22.31 0.09 -18.96
N GLY A 34 -22.37 1.20 -18.22
CA GLY A 34 -21.51 2.36 -18.47
C GLY A 34 -20.01 2.06 -18.34
N TYR A 35 -19.63 1.19 -17.39
CA TYR A 35 -18.25 0.73 -17.24
C TYR A 35 -17.76 -0.11 -18.43
N TYR A 36 -18.55 -1.09 -18.87
CA TYR A 36 -18.16 -1.96 -19.99
C TYR A 36 -18.13 -1.20 -21.31
N ARG A 37 -19.07 -0.28 -21.53
CA ARG A 37 -19.07 0.61 -22.70
C ARG A 37 -17.84 1.52 -22.73
N ALA A 38 -17.47 2.13 -21.60
CA ALA A 38 -16.29 2.98 -21.50
C ALA A 38 -14.95 2.23 -21.64
N LYS A 39 -14.94 0.91 -21.41
CA LYS A 39 -13.78 0.02 -21.48
C LYS A 39 -13.63 -0.70 -22.83
N GLY A 40 -14.72 -0.86 -23.58
CA GLY A 40 -14.72 -1.50 -24.90
C GLY A 40 -14.16 -0.64 -26.04
N GLU A 41 -13.98 0.66 -25.82
CA GLU A 41 -13.32 1.56 -26.78
C GLU A 41 -11.79 1.50 -26.57
N GLU A 42 -11.07 0.95 -27.55
CA GLU A 42 -9.69 0.43 -27.49
C GLU A 42 -8.57 1.42 -27.13
N THR A 43 -8.84 2.71 -26.88
CA THR A 43 -7.77 3.74 -26.84
C THR A 43 -7.58 4.46 -25.50
N ALA A 44 -8.08 3.95 -24.36
CA ALA A 44 -8.41 4.90 -23.28
C ALA A 44 -8.14 4.51 -21.82
N GLY A 45 -6.87 4.32 -21.47
CA GLY A 45 -6.43 4.20 -20.07
C GLY A 45 -6.66 5.44 -19.19
N ILE A 46 -6.70 6.65 -19.78
CA ILE A 46 -6.58 7.90 -19.01
C ILE A 46 -7.93 8.59 -18.73
N ALA A 47 -8.98 8.37 -19.53
CA ALA A 47 -10.26 9.10 -19.42
C ALA A 47 -11.52 8.22 -19.21
N TYR A 48 -11.37 6.94 -18.86
CA TYR A 48 -12.53 6.02 -18.76
C TYR A 48 -13.57 6.42 -17.70
N ARG A 49 -13.17 7.12 -16.63
CA ARG A 49 -14.08 7.51 -15.53
C ARG A 49 -15.08 8.58 -15.95
N ALA A 50 -14.62 9.57 -16.71
CA ALA A 50 -15.46 10.62 -17.27
C ALA A 50 -16.46 10.03 -18.28
N ARG A 51 -16.01 9.14 -19.19
CA ARG A 51 -16.91 8.48 -20.16
C ARG A 51 -17.94 7.56 -19.50
N MET A 52 -17.51 6.76 -18.52
CA MET A 52 -18.40 5.92 -17.72
C MET A 52 -19.47 6.78 -17.03
N HIS A 53 -19.10 7.97 -16.54
CA HIS A 53 -20.04 8.91 -15.96
C HIS A 53 -21.02 9.48 -16.98
N CYS A 54 -20.56 9.86 -18.18
CA CYS A 54 -21.44 10.27 -19.28
C CYS A 54 -22.48 9.18 -19.62
N PHE A 55 -22.03 7.94 -19.86
CA PHE A 55 -22.93 6.82 -20.17
C PHE A 55 -23.90 6.51 -19.02
N PHE A 56 -23.45 6.66 -17.77
CA PHE A 56 -24.33 6.47 -16.63
C PHE A 56 -25.37 7.60 -16.50
N ALA A 57 -25.00 8.84 -16.79
CA ALA A 57 -25.92 9.97 -16.80
C ALA A 57 -26.97 9.87 -17.92
N GLU A 58 -26.65 9.21 -19.04
CA GLU A 58 -27.61 8.86 -20.09
C GLU A 58 -28.62 7.80 -19.63
N LEU A 59 -28.16 6.76 -18.93
CA LEU A 59 -29.00 5.66 -18.45
C LEU A 59 -29.84 6.04 -17.21
N GLU A 60 -29.32 6.92 -16.36
CA GLU A 60 -29.96 7.37 -15.12
C GLU A 60 -29.91 8.90 -14.96
N PRO A 61 -30.64 9.68 -15.79
CA PRO A 61 -30.59 11.14 -15.78
C PRO A 61 -31.07 11.77 -14.46
N SER A 62 -31.87 11.03 -13.69
CA SER A 62 -32.42 11.47 -12.41
C SER A 62 -31.40 11.44 -11.27
N ILE A 63 -30.26 10.77 -11.46
CA ILE A 63 -29.29 10.49 -10.41
C ILE A 63 -28.05 11.38 -10.59
N ARG A 64 -27.74 12.20 -9.58
CA ARG A 64 -26.52 13.01 -9.54
C ARG A 64 -25.45 12.33 -8.69
N VAL A 65 -24.48 11.69 -9.34
CA VAL A 65 -23.29 11.12 -8.70
C VAL A 65 -22.02 11.73 -9.29
N THR A 66 -20.94 11.76 -8.51
CA THR A 66 -19.62 12.16 -9.03
C THR A 66 -18.97 10.99 -9.76
N GLU A 67 -18.07 11.27 -10.70
CA GLU A 67 -17.28 10.24 -11.41
C GLU A 67 -16.58 9.28 -10.45
N GLN A 68 -16.02 9.84 -9.37
CA GLN A 68 -15.33 9.09 -8.33
C GLN A 68 -16.28 8.15 -7.58
N ASN A 69 -17.47 8.62 -7.19
CA ASN A 69 -18.46 7.79 -6.49
C ASN A 69 -18.94 6.64 -7.37
N LEU A 70 -19.14 6.88 -8.67
CA LEU A 70 -19.51 5.86 -9.64
C LEU A 70 -18.40 4.81 -9.81
N ALA A 71 -17.14 5.24 -9.92
CA ALA A 71 -15.99 4.34 -10.01
C ALA A 71 -15.83 3.47 -8.76
N ASP A 72 -15.97 4.06 -7.57
CA ASP A 72 -15.92 3.33 -6.30
C ASP A 72 -17.09 2.34 -6.17
N ARG A 73 -18.27 2.70 -6.70
CA ARG A 73 -19.42 1.81 -6.74
C ARG A 73 -19.19 0.60 -7.65
N VAL A 74 -18.65 0.80 -8.85
CA VAL A 74 -18.30 -0.30 -9.76
C VAL A 74 -17.27 -1.25 -9.13
N ARG A 75 -16.22 -0.69 -8.48
CA ARG A 75 -15.23 -1.51 -7.74
C ARG A 75 -15.84 -2.27 -6.58
N TYR A 76 -16.85 -1.71 -5.93
CA TYR A 76 -17.60 -2.41 -4.89
C TYR A 76 -18.39 -3.56 -5.49
N ILE A 77 -19.19 -3.32 -6.54
CA ILE A 77 -20.00 -4.32 -7.23
C ILE A 77 -19.14 -5.52 -7.66
N MET A 78 -18.01 -5.27 -8.32
CA MET A 78 -17.07 -6.32 -8.78
C MET A 78 -16.47 -7.15 -7.64
N ARG A 79 -16.17 -6.55 -6.49
CA ARG A 79 -15.64 -7.28 -5.32
C ARG A 79 -16.72 -8.05 -4.57
N SER A 80 -17.93 -7.49 -4.51
CA SER A 80 -19.04 -8.03 -3.72
C SER A 80 -19.78 -9.18 -4.40
N LYS A 81 -19.44 -9.54 -5.65
CA LYS A 81 -20.10 -10.59 -6.44
C LYS A 81 -21.64 -10.51 -6.41
N ILE A 82 -22.17 -9.29 -6.54
CA ILE A 82 -23.63 -9.04 -6.55
C ILE A 82 -24.31 -9.61 -7.82
N PHE A 83 -23.53 -9.75 -8.89
CA PHE A 83 -23.94 -10.36 -10.15
C PHE A 83 -23.11 -11.62 -10.37
N ASP A 84 -23.76 -12.68 -10.84
CA ASP A 84 -23.10 -13.94 -11.20
C ASP A 84 -22.36 -13.80 -12.55
N ASP A 85 -21.40 -14.68 -12.84
CA ASP A 85 -20.55 -14.56 -14.03
C ASP A 85 -21.36 -14.57 -15.34
N ALA A 86 -22.47 -15.32 -15.38
CA ALA A 86 -23.42 -15.31 -16.49
C ALA A 86 -24.18 -13.98 -16.64
N GLU A 87 -24.49 -13.30 -15.53
CA GLU A 87 -25.15 -11.99 -15.54
C GLU A 87 -24.19 -10.88 -15.95
N LEU A 88 -22.92 -10.98 -15.55
CA LEU A 88 -21.86 -10.06 -15.97
C LEU A 88 -21.62 -10.15 -17.48
N GLU A 89 -21.59 -11.36 -18.04
CA GLU A 89 -21.38 -11.56 -19.48
C GLU A 89 -22.60 -11.11 -20.31
N ARG A 90 -23.81 -11.23 -19.75
CA ARG A 90 -25.02 -10.63 -20.36
C ARG A 90 -24.92 -9.10 -20.37
N LEU A 91 -24.57 -8.47 -19.25
CA LEU A 91 -24.42 -7.02 -19.15
C LEU A 91 -23.29 -6.48 -20.03
N ARG A 92 -22.23 -7.27 -20.23
CA ARG A 92 -21.13 -6.95 -21.15
C ARG A 92 -21.61 -6.94 -22.61
N ARG A 93 -22.39 -7.95 -23.01
CA ARG A 93 -22.99 -8.02 -24.36
C ARG A 93 -23.98 -6.89 -24.63
N GLU A 94 -24.78 -6.49 -23.64
CA GLU A 94 -25.73 -5.37 -23.76
C GLU A 94 -25.03 -4.00 -23.84
N ALA A 95 -23.83 -3.87 -23.28
CA ALA A 95 -23.09 -2.59 -23.20
C ALA A 95 -22.28 -2.27 -24.46
N ILE A 96 -21.99 -3.27 -25.28
CA ILE A 96 -21.35 -3.12 -26.58
C ILE A 96 -22.49 -3.12 -27.61
N PRO A 97 -22.98 -1.97 -28.10
CA PRO A 97 -23.91 -2.00 -29.21
C PRO A 97 -23.20 -2.72 -30.36
N SER A 98 -23.81 -3.81 -30.84
CA SER A 98 -23.41 -4.43 -32.09
C SER A 98 -23.42 -3.32 -33.14
N SER A 99 -22.24 -2.93 -33.61
CA SER A 99 -22.08 -2.19 -34.87
C SER A 99 -22.43 -3.15 -36.00
N ASN A 100 -23.70 -3.57 -36.06
CA ASN A 100 -24.26 -4.39 -37.13
C ASN A 100 -25.75 -4.06 -37.37
N GLU A 101 -26.10 -2.78 -37.21
CA GLU A 101 -27.32 -2.22 -37.79
C GLU A 101 -26.93 -1.37 -39.00
N LEU A 102 -26.46 -2.02 -40.08
CA LEU A 102 -26.43 -1.54 -41.47
C LEU A 102 -25.82 -2.63 -42.38
N ALA A 103 -26.43 -3.82 -42.41
CA ALA A 103 -26.28 -4.74 -43.54
C ALA A 103 -27.41 -5.78 -43.55
N THR A 104 -28.38 -5.53 -44.43
CA THR A 104 -29.17 -6.51 -45.20
C THR A 104 -29.99 -7.55 -44.46
N ALA A 105 -31.30 -7.31 -44.45
CA ALA A 105 -32.31 -8.35 -44.62
C ALA A 105 -32.13 -9.05 -45.97
N VAL A 106 -31.89 -10.36 -45.97
CA VAL A 106 -32.52 -11.33 -46.89
C VAL A 106 -32.59 -12.69 -46.17
N ASP A 107 -33.66 -13.40 -46.51
CA ASP A 107 -34.34 -14.54 -45.90
C ASP A 107 -33.60 -15.88 -45.69
N GLU A 108 -34.27 -16.66 -44.82
CA GLU A 108 -34.47 -18.12 -44.80
C GLU A 108 -33.36 -19.12 -44.38
N ALA A 109 -33.69 -19.86 -43.31
CA ALA A 109 -33.12 -21.13 -42.86
C ALA A 109 -33.76 -22.32 -43.63
N PRO A 110 -33.63 -23.63 -43.25
CA PRO A 110 -32.65 -24.31 -42.39
C PRO A 110 -32.09 -25.62 -43.03
N GLN A 111 -31.00 -26.19 -42.51
CA GLN A 111 -30.95 -27.66 -42.31
C GLN A 111 -29.81 -28.12 -41.39
N ALA A 112 -30.17 -29.02 -40.49
CA ALA A 112 -29.30 -29.78 -39.60
C ALA A 112 -28.81 -31.06 -40.30
N THR A 113 -27.57 -31.48 -40.01
CA THR A 113 -27.26 -32.90 -39.78
C THR A 113 -25.97 -33.06 -38.98
N ASP A 114 -26.10 -33.95 -38.02
CA ASP A 114 -25.13 -34.58 -37.14
C ASP A 114 -23.89 -35.14 -37.86
N GLN A 115 -22.70 -35.04 -37.23
CA GLN A 115 -21.76 -36.16 -37.04
C GLN A 115 -20.42 -35.71 -36.41
N LEU A 116 -20.13 -36.29 -35.23
CA LEU A 116 -18.77 -36.50 -34.70
C LEU A 116 -18.03 -37.57 -35.55
N PRO A 117 -16.70 -37.46 -35.69
CA PRO A 117 -15.88 -38.43 -34.96
C PRO A 117 -14.61 -37.86 -34.30
N ARG A 118 -14.21 -38.60 -33.27
CA ARG A 118 -13.04 -38.45 -32.39
C ARG A 118 -11.79 -39.07 -33.04
N VAL A 119 -10.63 -38.40 -32.91
CA VAL A 119 -9.30 -38.88 -32.43
C VAL A 119 -8.13 -38.17 -33.16
N LYS A 120 -7.44 -37.32 -32.37
CA LYS A 120 -6.00 -36.99 -32.26
C LYS A 120 -5.08 -37.13 -33.50
N ALA A 121 -4.47 -36.01 -33.86
CA ALA A 121 -3.04 -35.91 -34.17
C ALA A 121 -2.53 -34.50 -33.82
N ALA A 122 -1.34 -34.44 -33.24
CA ALA A 122 -0.67 -33.23 -32.80
C ALA A 122 -0.33 -32.32 -33.99
N MET A 123 -0.64 -31.03 -33.87
CA MET A 123 0.05 -29.95 -34.58
C MET A 123 0.09 -28.72 -33.68
N ASP A 124 1.26 -28.12 -33.66
CA ASP A 124 1.67 -26.96 -32.89
C ASP A 124 0.65 -25.82 -32.94
N LEU A 125 0.22 -25.37 -31.77
CA LEU A 125 -0.39 -24.06 -31.60
C LEU A 125 0.69 -23.01 -31.88
N PRO A 126 0.43 -22.01 -32.74
CA PRO A 126 1.36 -20.91 -32.90
C PRO A 126 1.41 -20.15 -31.58
N VAL A 127 2.56 -20.20 -30.93
CA VAL A 127 3.01 -19.20 -29.98
C VAL A 127 3.07 -17.89 -30.76
N VAL A 128 1.95 -17.16 -30.78
CA VAL A 128 1.98 -15.72 -31.00
C VAL A 128 2.52 -15.16 -29.70
N GLY A 129 3.85 -15.11 -29.63
CA GLY A 129 4.57 -14.37 -28.61
C GLY A 129 4.11 -12.93 -28.70
N ASP A 130 3.45 -12.48 -27.64
CA ASP A 130 3.26 -11.08 -27.35
C ASP A 130 4.60 -10.49 -26.91
N SER A 131 5.48 -10.27 -27.90
CA SER A 131 6.83 -9.76 -27.67
C SER A 131 6.82 -8.31 -27.17
N ASN A 132 5.69 -7.59 -27.32
CA ASN A 132 5.59 -6.18 -26.94
C ASN A 132 5.29 -5.98 -25.45
N ASP A 133 4.47 -6.83 -24.84
CA ASP A 133 4.14 -6.70 -23.41
C ASP A 133 5.32 -7.08 -22.50
N ASP A 134 6.12 -8.07 -22.88
CA ASP A 134 7.31 -8.47 -22.11
C ASP A 134 8.45 -7.44 -22.24
N GLU A 135 8.63 -6.85 -23.43
CA GLU A 135 9.62 -5.80 -23.68
C GLU A 135 9.25 -4.47 -22.98
N MET A 136 7.95 -4.12 -22.94
CA MET A 136 7.45 -2.95 -22.21
C MET A 136 7.61 -3.10 -20.69
N VAL A 137 7.26 -4.25 -20.11
CA VAL A 137 7.43 -4.52 -18.68
C VAL A 137 8.92 -4.53 -18.29
N SER A 138 9.78 -5.06 -19.15
CA SER A 138 11.23 -5.02 -18.98
C SER A 138 11.76 -3.58 -18.94
N HIS A 139 11.30 -2.73 -19.86
CA HIS A 139 11.70 -1.32 -19.92
C HIS A 139 11.22 -0.52 -18.70
N GLU A 140 10.00 -0.74 -18.20
CA GLU A 140 9.50 -0.10 -16.96
C GLU A 140 10.33 -0.51 -15.73
N LEU A 141 10.72 -1.79 -15.64
CA LEU A 141 11.60 -2.28 -14.57
C LEU A 141 13.00 -1.67 -14.64
N GLU A 142 13.56 -1.52 -15.85
CA GLU A 142 14.87 -0.92 -16.06
C GLU A 142 14.88 0.58 -15.73
N GLN A 143 13.82 1.31 -16.11
CA GLN A 143 13.63 2.70 -15.71
C GLN A 143 13.60 2.85 -14.18
N MET A 144 12.86 1.97 -13.50
CA MET A 144 12.78 1.98 -12.05
C MET A 144 14.13 1.65 -11.38
N ARG A 145 14.91 0.73 -11.96
CA ARG A 145 16.28 0.44 -11.53
C ARG A 145 17.18 1.67 -11.70
N SER A 146 17.12 2.34 -12.84
CA SER A 146 17.91 3.55 -13.10
C SER A 146 17.61 4.66 -12.08
N ILE A 147 16.32 4.92 -11.80
CA ILE A 147 15.89 5.90 -10.79
C ILE A 147 16.39 5.51 -9.39
N LEU A 148 16.38 4.21 -9.07
CA LEU A 148 16.89 3.70 -7.80
C LEU A 148 18.40 3.95 -7.66
N GLU A 149 19.18 3.63 -8.69
CA GLU A 149 20.63 3.83 -8.69
C GLU A 149 21.00 5.30 -8.55
N GLU A 150 20.34 6.18 -9.29
CA GLU A 150 20.52 7.62 -9.20
C GLU A 150 20.22 8.13 -7.78
N ALA A 151 19.09 7.71 -7.19
CA ALA A 151 18.70 8.14 -5.85
C ALA A 151 19.66 7.63 -4.76
N ILE A 152 20.20 6.41 -4.90
CA ILE A 152 21.21 5.87 -3.99
C ILE A 152 22.52 6.67 -4.09
N LEU A 153 22.98 6.96 -5.31
CA LEU A 153 24.20 7.75 -5.54
C LEU A 153 24.07 9.15 -4.94
N GLU A 154 22.96 9.83 -5.19
CA GLU A 154 22.68 11.15 -4.62
C GLU A 154 22.66 11.12 -3.09
N THR A 155 22.05 10.09 -2.50
CA THR A 155 21.98 9.93 -1.04
C THR A 155 23.35 9.69 -0.41
N ARG A 156 24.23 8.95 -1.09
CA ARG A 156 25.62 8.73 -0.65
C ARG A 156 26.43 10.01 -0.66
N SER A 157 26.24 10.86 -1.66
CA SER A 157 26.93 12.15 -1.77
C SER A 157 26.34 13.24 -0.86
N MET A 158 25.20 12.99 -0.22
CA MET A 158 24.50 13.95 0.63
C MET A 158 24.72 13.69 2.13
N PRO A 159 25.28 14.66 2.88
CA PRO A 159 25.36 14.59 4.34
C PRO A 159 23.99 14.40 4.98
N LEU A 160 23.94 13.68 6.11
CA LEU A 160 22.69 13.34 6.82
C LEU A 160 21.83 14.57 7.14
N GLU A 161 22.47 15.70 7.45
CA GLU A 161 21.82 16.96 7.82
C GLU A 161 21.08 17.61 6.64
N ASN A 162 21.54 17.34 5.42
CA ASN A 162 21.02 17.94 4.19
C ASN A 162 19.96 17.07 3.51
N ARG A 163 19.73 15.85 4.02
CA ARG A 163 18.76 14.93 3.43
C ARG A 163 17.35 15.49 3.53
N PRO A 164 16.58 15.47 2.41
CA PRO A 164 15.23 15.99 2.42
C PRO A 164 14.35 15.16 3.36
N ARG A 165 13.32 15.81 3.91
CA ARG A 165 12.34 15.08 4.71
C ARG A 165 11.51 14.22 3.77
N LEU A 166 11.56 12.91 3.96
CA LEU A 166 10.69 11.99 3.26
C LEU A 166 9.23 12.28 3.62
N THR A 167 8.34 12.09 2.66
CA THR A 167 6.90 12.28 2.91
C THR A 167 6.46 11.31 4.00
N PRO A 168 5.71 11.77 5.02
CA PRO A 168 5.43 10.95 6.21
C PRO A 168 4.49 9.78 5.92
N ARG A 169 3.80 9.76 4.77
CA ARG A 169 2.90 8.68 4.38
C ARG A 169 2.66 8.62 2.89
N ILE A 170 3.15 7.57 2.25
CA ILE A 170 2.75 7.20 0.89
C ILE A 170 1.30 6.67 0.95
N PRO A 171 0.37 7.15 0.10
CA PRO A 171 -0.99 6.61 0.04
C PRO A 171 -0.98 5.12 -0.28
N LEU A 172 -1.82 4.34 0.41
CA LEU A 172 -1.92 2.88 0.20
C LEU A 172 -2.75 2.54 -1.05
N SER A 173 -2.28 2.97 -2.22
CA SER A 173 -2.83 2.59 -3.53
C SER A 173 -2.28 1.24 -3.98
N LYS A 174 -3.04 0.49 -4.78
CA LYS A 174 -2.55 -0.75 -5.42
C LYS A 174 -1.33 -0.49 -6.30
N GLN A 175 -1.31 0.64 -7.00
CA GLN A 175 -0.18 1.06 -7.85
C GLN A 175 1.08 1.34 -7.01
N ASN A 176 0.94 2.13 -5.94
CA ASN A 176 2.04 2.43 -5.01
C ASN A 176 2.60 1.15 -4.36
N TRP A 177 1.72 0.21 -4.01
CA TRP A 177 2.13 -1.10 -3.51
C TRP A 177 2.85 -1.95 -4.56
N ALA A 178 2.45 -1.88 -5.83
CA ALA A 178 3.14 -2.58 -6.92
C ALA A 178 4.56 -2.02 -7.11
N ILE A 179 4.73 -0.70 -7.07
CA ILE A 179 6.04 -0.04 -7.14
C ILE A 179 6.94 -0.49 -5.98
N VAL A 180 6.45 -0.42 -4.74
CA VAL A 180 7.22 -0.87 -3.57
C VAL A 180 7.58 -2.35 -3.66
N ARG A 181 6.64 -3.20 -4.12
CA ARG A 181 6.89 -4.63 -4.32
C ARG A 181 7.96 -4.89 -5.38
N ALA A 182 7.99 -4.09 -6.44
CA ALA A 182 8.96 -4.25 -7.52
C ALA A 182 10.35 -3.71 -7.15
N LEU A 183 10.44 -2.67 -6.31
CA LEU A 183 11.71 -2.18 -5.75
C LEU A 183 12.33 -3.13 -4.71
N ASN A 184 11.50 -3.80 -3.91
CA ASN A 184 11.98 -4.68 -2.83
C ASN A 184 12.95 -5.80 -3.24
N PRO A 185 12.78 -6.53 -4.37
CA PRO A 185 13.78 -7.49 -4.82
C PRO A 185 15.07 -6.82 -5.32
N MET A 186 14.99 -5.64 -5.94
CA MET A 186 16.18 -4.89 -6.41
C MET A 186 17.06 -4.48 -5.24
N LEU A 187 16.44 -4.10 -4.12
CA LEU A 187 17.09 -3.74 -2.88
C LEU A 187 18.02 -4.81 -2.32
N VAL A 188 17.67 -6.10 -2.47
CA VAL A 188 18.43 -7.21 -1.89
C VAL A 188 19.87 -7.18 -2.39
N THR A 189 20.07 -6.97 -3.69
CA THR A 189 21.40 -6.90 -4.31
C THR A 189 22.25 -5.75 -3.74
N TYR A 190 21.66 -4.57 -3.52
CA TYR A 190 22.39 -3.41 -2.97
C TYR A 190 22.68 -3.59 -1.47
N LEU A 191 21.78 -4.24 -0.72
CA LEU A 191 21.97 -4.52 0.70
C LEU A 191 23.06 -5.57 0.93
N GLU A 192 23.12 -6.63 0.11
CA GLU A 192 24.19 -7.63 0.17
C GLU A 192 25.57 -7.04 -0.15
N ALA A 193 25.62 -6.05 -1.05
CA ALA A 193 26.84 -5.33 -1.39
C ALA A 193 27.26 -4.28 -0.35
N SER A 194 26.39 -3.95 0.62
CA SER A 194 26.64 -2.91 1.61
C SER A 194 27.64 -3.40 2.67
N ARG A 195 28.72 -2.64 2.87
CA ARG A 195 29.82 -3.01 3.78
C ARG A 195 29.65 -2.47 5.19
N ASP A 196 28.95 -1.35 5.34
CA ASP A 196 28.77 -0.66 6.61
C ASP A 196 27.33 -0.16 6.81
N LEU A 197 27.08 0.38 7.99
CA LEU A 197 25.77 0.90 8.37
C LEU A 197 25.39 2.16 7.60
N PHE A 198 26.36 3.00 7.20
CA PHE A 198 26.11 4.24 6.48
C PHE A 198 25.70 3.97 5.03
N GLU A 199 26.33 3.01 4.39
CA GLU A 199 25.98 2.47 3.08
C GLU A 199 24.58 1.85 3.13
N THR A 200 24.32 1.01 4.14
CA THR A 200 23.00 0.41 4.34
C THR A 200 21.91 1.48 4.49
N ASP A 201 22.16 2.49 5.33
CA ASP A 201 21.24 3.62 5.53
C ASP A 201 21.03 4.42 4.23
N SER A 202 22.10 4.66 3.47
CA SER A 202 22.03 5.38 2.19
C SER A 202 21.24 4.60 1.13
N VAL A 203 21.39 3.27 1.08
CA VAL A 203 20.60 2.39 0.21
C VAL A 203 19.12 2.42 0.59
N LEU A 204 18.79 2.28 1.88
CA LEU A 204 17.40 2.30 2.36
C LEU A 204 16.74 3.66 2.13
N PHE A 205 17.45 4.75 2.44
CA PHE A 205 16.95 6.10 2.24
C PHE A 205 16.80 6.43 0.76
N GLY A 206 17.82 6.13 -0.05
CA GLY A 206 17.80 6.30 -1.51
C GLY A 206 16.65 5.54 -2.16
N THR A 207 16.36 4.32 -1.69
CA THR A 207 15.20 3.56 -2.18
C THR A 207 13.87 4.21 -1.84
N THR A 208 13.76 4.76 -0.63
CA THR A 208 12.55 5.47 -0.24
C THR A 208 12.38 6.76 -1.06
N MET A 209 13.49 7.42 -1.40
CA MET A 209 13.52 8.56 -2.31
C MET A 209 13.11 8.17 -3.73
N ALA A 210 13.64 7.09 -4.28
CA ALA A 210 13.24 6.55 -5.58
C ALA A 210 11.73 6.23 -5.60
N ALA A 211 11.22 5.56 -4.57
CA ALA A 211 9.78 5.29 -4.45
C ALA A 211 8.95 6.59 -4.42
N CYS A 212 9.40 7.61 -3.69
CA CYS A 212 8.73 8.91 -3.66
C CYS A 212 8.74 9.60 -5.03
N ARG A 213 9.84 9.49 -5.80
CA ARG A 213 9.95 10.04 -7.15
C ARG A 213 8.99 9.35 -8.13
N ILE A 214 8.98 8.01 -8.14
CA ILE A 214 8.13 7.22 -9.05
C ILE A 214 6.64 7.44 -8.75
N ILE A 215 6.29 7.63 -7.48
CA ILE A 215 4.89 7.88 -7.05
C ILE A 215 4.50 9.36 -7.24
N ASP A 216 5.44 10.24 -7.61
CA ASP A 216 5.28 11.70 -7.65
C ASP A 216 4.79 12.27 -6.30
N ALA A 217 5.30 11.72 -5.21
CA ALA A 217 5.01 12.21 -3.87
C ALA A 217 5.82 13.49 -3.62
N LYS A 218 5.13 14.62 -3.42
CA LYS A 218 5.75 15.92 -3.13
C LYS A 218 6.68 15.84 -1.91
N LEU A 219 7.98 15.76 -2.15
CA LEU A 219 9.00 15.87 -1.11
C LEU A 219 8.99 17.33 -0.59
N PRO A 220 8.74 17.56 0.71
CA PRO A 220 8.80 18.89 1.28
C PRO A 220 10.23 19.47 1.10
N MET A 221 10.32 20.60 0.42
CA MET A 221 11.56 21.34 0.20
C MET A 221 12.26 21.64 1.53
N ALA A 222 13.57 21.42 1.57
CA ALA A 222 14.44 21.56 2.75
C ALA A 222 14.41 22.95 3.42
N GLY A 223 13.78 23.96 2.81
CA GLY A 223 13.75 25.35 3.29
C GLY A 223 12.49 25.81 4.05
N ARG A 224 11.38 25.05 4.09
CA ARG A 224 10.17 25.45 4.86
C ARG A 224 10.07 24.71 6.19
N ALA A 225 11.09 24.86 7.03
CA ALA A 225 11.05 24.40 8.41
C ALA A 225 10.38 25.47 9.29
N THR A 226 9.07 25.34 9.55
CA THR A 226 8.53 25.84 10.82
C THR A 226 9.31 25.13 11.93
N ARG A 227 10.16 25.87 12.63
CA ARG A 227 11.06 25.44 13.71
C ARG A 227 10.50 24.23 14.46
N GLN A 228 11.06 23.06 14.22
CA GLN A 228 10.83 21.92 15.11
C GLN A 228 11.86 22.03 16.24
N SER A 229 11.33 22.16 17.46
CA SER A 229 12.09 22.09 18.71
C SER A 229 13.14 20.99 18.62
N SER A 230 14.33 21.28 19.15
CA SER A 230 15.50 20.41 19.35
C SER A 230 15.21 19.17 20.24
N ALA A 231 13.96 18.73 20.31
CA ALA A 231 13.53 17.59 21.07
C ALA A 231 14.25 16.33 20.56
N ILE A 232 15.11 15.80 21.43
CA ILE A 232 15.85 14.56 21.21
C ILE A 232 14.85 13.47 20.78
N PRO A 233 15.05 12.81 19.63
CA PRO A 233 14.15 11.78 19.17
C PRO A 233 13.98 10.65 20.19
N ALA A 234 12.78 10.11 20.32
CA ALA A 234 12.47 9.08 21.31
C ALA A 234 13.32 7.81 21.16
N TRP A 235 13.76 7.46 19.95
CA TRP A 235 14.67 6.34 19.75
C TRP A 235 16.06 6.61 20.34
N ARG A 236 16.56 7.84 20.23
CA ARG A 236 17.87 8.23 20.77
C ARG A 236 17.85 8.16 22.29
N LYS A 237 16.81 8.73 22.90
CA LYS A 237 16.59 8.63 24.35
C LYS A 237 16.55 7.18 24.82
N ARG A 238 15.84 6.30 24.10
CA ARG A 238 15.79 4.86 24.44
C ARG A 238 17.16 4.18 24.39
N ILE A 239 18.00 4.51 23.40
CA ILE A 239 19.36 3.96 23.30
C ILE A 239 20.23 4.50 24.44
N GLU A 240 20.20 5.81 24.67
CA GLU A 240 20.93 6.46 25.76
C GLU A 240 20.54 5.88 27.12
N ASP A 241 19.24 5.67 27.38
CA ASP A 241 18.73 5.04 28.60
C ASP A 241 19.22 3.59 28.75
N ARG A 242 19.29 2.82 27.65
CA ARG A 242 19.83 1.45 27.67
C ARG A 242 21.33 1.44 27.99
N ILE A 243 22.10 2.35 27.38
CA ILE A 243 23.52 2.51 27.67
C ILE A 243 23.73 2.93 29.12
N ALA A 244 22.94 3.87 29.64
CA ALA A 244 23.00 4.32 31.03
C ALA A 244 22.71 3.17 32.01
N LYS A 245 21.68 2.36 31.73
CA LYS A 245 21.37 1.16 32.52
C LYS A 245 22.51 0.13 32.49
N ALA A 246 23.12 -0.10 31.33
CA ALA A 246 24.26 -1.01 31.20
C ALA A 246 25.47 -0.51 32.00
N ARG A 247 25.83 0.77 31.87
CA ARG A 247 26.91 1.41 32.66
C ARG A 247 26.65 1.32 34.16
N ALA A 248 25.41 1.57 34.59
CA ALA A 248 25.02 1.45 35.99
C ALA A 248 25.15 0.01 36.51
N LEU A 249 24.80 -0.99 35.70
CA LEU A 249 24.99 -2.40 36.05
C LEU A 249 26.46 -2.75 36.18
N ILE A 250 27.31 -2.34 35.22
CA ILE A 250 28.76 -2.52 35.27
C ILE A 250 29.33 -1.90 36.55
N GLY A 251 28.96 -0.66 36.88
CA GLY A 251 29.42 -0.01 38.11
C GLY A 251 29.02 -0.74 39.40
N ARG A 252 27.81 -1.33 39.43
CA ARG A 252 27.36 -2.17 40.56
C ARG A 252 28.13 -3.48 40.65
N LEU A 253 28.44 -4.12 39.53
CA LEU A 253 29.27 -5.33 39.48
C LEU A 253 30.69 -5.06 39.97
N ILE A 254 31.29 -3.94 39.54
CA ILE A 254 32.60 -3.48 40.05
C ILE A 254 32.53 -3.23 41.56
N SER A 255 31.49 -2.54 42.03
CA SER A 255 31.32 -2.27 43.48
C SER A 255 31.18 -3.55 44.29
N PHE A 256 30.44 -4.54 43.77
CA PHE A 256 30.33 -5.86 44.38
C PHE A 256 31.68 -6.59 44.39
N ARG A 257 32.44 -6.54 43.29
CA ARG A 257 33.80 -7.09 43.19
C ARG A 257 34.77 -6.45 44.19
N SER A 258 34.60 -5.17 44.49
CA SER A 258 35.37 -4.44 45.52
C SER A 258 34.95 -4.76 46.96
N GLY A 259 34.00 -5.67 47.18
CA GLY A 259 33.57 -6.13 48.51
C GLY A 259 32.34 -5.41 49.09
N ASN A 260 31.64 -4.60 48.30
CA ASN A 260 30.42 -3.93 48.76
C ASN A 260 29.20 -4.86 48.72
N ASN A 261 28.80 -5.35 49.90
CA ASN A 261 27.72 -6.31 50.08
C ASN A 261 26.36 -5.69 50.47
N ARG A 262 26.11 -4.41 50.13
CA ARG A 262 24.80 -3.80 50.39
C ARG A 262 23.66 -4.62 49.76
N PRO A 263 22.54 -4.86 50.45
CA PRO A 263 21.48 -5.77 49.98
C PRO A 263 20.94 -5.48 48.58
N TRP A 264 20.83 -4.20 48.20
CA TRP A 264 20.33 -3.80 46.88
C TRP A 264 21.35 -4.04 45.75
N ILE A 265 22.66 -3.98 46.05
CA ILE A 265 23.73 -4.34 45.10
C ILE A 265 23.68 -5.85 44.86
N VAL A 266 23.69 -6.63 45.94
CA VAL A 266 23.59 -8.10 45.89
C VAL A 266 22.32 -8.55 45.14
N ARG A 267 21.17 -7.90 45.40
CA ARG A 267 19.93 -8.17 44.66
C ARG A 267 20.06 -7.86 43.17
N THR A 268 20.68 -6.74 42.80
CA THR A 268 20.91 -6.38 41.39
C THR A 268 21.81 -7.41 40.71
N VAL A 269 22.89 -7.81 41.36
CA VAL A 269 23.83 -8.82 40.85
C VAL A 269 23.13 -10.17 40.70
N ARG A 270 22.30 -10.60 41.68
CA ARG A 270 21.45 -11.80 41.57
C ARG A 270 20.51 -11.75 40.38
N MET A 271 19.86 -10.61 40.15
CA MET A 271 18.96 -10.45 39.00
C MET A 271 19.73 -10.44 37.68
N ALA A 272 20.92 -9.86 37.63
CA ALA A 272 21.75 -9.82 36.42
C ALA A 272 22.29 -11.20 36.01
N PHE A 273 22.58 -12.07 36.98
CA PHE A 273 23.03 -13.44 36.77
C PHE A 273 21.91 -14.48 36.85
N ALA A 274 20.65 -14.06 37.00
CA ALA A 274 19.51 -14.98 37.02
C ALA A 274 19.43 -15.76 35.70
N GLY A 275 19.46 -17.09 35.78
CA GLY A 275 19.48 -17.97 34.60
C GLY A 275 20.87 -18.25 34.03
N THR A 276 21.93 -17.70 34.61
CA THR A 276 23.31 -18.13 34.34
C THR A 276 23.74 -19.17 35.38
N ASN A 277 24.67 -20.07 35.03
CA ASN A 277 25.22 -21.09 35.97
C ASN A 277 26.10 -20.50 37.10
N ILE A 278 26.01 -19.19 37.35
CA ILE A 278 26.81 -18.47 38.34
C ILE A 278 25.98 -18.29 39.61
N SER A 279 26.18 -19.19 40.58
CA SER A 279 25.54 -19.11 41.89
C SER A 279 26.23 -18.09 42.78
N LEU A 280 25.46 -17.13 43.31
CA LEU A 280 25.94 -16.07 44.21
C LEU A 280 26.22 -16.52 45.65
N SER A 281 26.08 -17.82 45.91
CA SER A 281 26.33 -18.47 47.19
C SER A 281 27.70 -19.19 47.24
N GLN A 282 28.41 -19.27 46.11
CA GLN A 282 29.72 -19.92 46.06
C GLN A 282 30.83 -18.96 46.51
N PRO A 283 31.77 -19.38 47.37
CA PRO A 283 32.89 -18.52 47.81
C PRO A 283 33.74 -18.00 46.63
N ASP A 284 33.70 -18.69 45.49
CA ASP A 284 34.49 -18.40 44.30
C ASP A 284 33.90 -17.36 43.34
N ILE A 285 32.78 -16.71 43.63
CA ILE A 285 32.22 -15.69 42.70
C ILE A 285 33.22 -14.55 42.48
N ILE A 286 33.96 -14.16 43.53
CA ILE A 286 34.98 -13.12 43.42
C ILE A 286 36.13 -13.60 42.51
N GLN A 287 36.47 -14.90 42.52
CA GLN A 287 37.42 -15.49 41.57
C GLN A 287 36.83 -15.57 40.15
N LYS A 288 35.58 -16.01 39.99
CA LYS A 288 34.88 -16.12 38.70
C LYS A 288 34.68 -14.75 38.03
N LEU A 289 34.51 -13.68 38.82
CA LEU A 289 34.48 -12.28 38.35
C LEU A 289 35.87 -11.69 38.08
N ARG A 290 36.96 -12.37 38.47
CA ARG A 290 38.35 -12.00 38.15
C ARG A 290 38.88 -12.73 36.91
N SER A 291 38.33 -13.92 36.58
CA SER A 291 38.77 -14.77 35.47
C SER A 291 37.96 -14.60 34.17
N ALA A 292 36.94 -13.74 34.18
CA ALA A 292 36.16 -13.31 33.01
C ALA A 292 36.52 -11.88 32.64
#